data_AF-A0A7V4KHX5-F1
#
_entry.id   AF-A0A7V4KHX5-F1
#
_cell.length_a   1.000
_cell.length_b   1.000
_cell.length_c   1.000
_cell.angle_alpha   90.00
_cell.angle_beta   90.00
_cell.angle_gamma   90.00
#
_symmetry.space_group_name_H-M   'P 1'
#
loop_
_entity.id
_entity.type
_entity.pdbx_description
1 polymer ?
#
loop_
_entity_poly.entity_id
_entity_poly.type
_entity_poly.pdbx_seq_one_letter_code
_entity_poly.pdbx_strand_id
1 'polypeptide(L)'
;MIESGKIDWACHSNDIATAVAEIAEFNDAVETVVELLKNEPDTLIIVTADHETGSLSLSSKEYRFFPEKVKQQKNFCCTNCKIVKK
;
A
#
# COMPACT_ATOMS: atom_id res chain seq x y z
N MET A 1 -17.43 3.50 5.44
CA MET A 1 -16.02 3.44 5.88
C MET A 1 -15.39 2.26 5.16
N ILE A 2 -14.24 2.48 4.52
CA ILE A 2 -13.50 1.48 3.74
C ILE A 2 -12.10 1.43 4.34
N GLU A 3 -11.57 0.24 4.58
CA GLU A 3 -10.30 0.03 5.29
C GLU A 3 -9.43 -0.98 4.53
N SER A 4 -8.14 -0.69 4.43
CA SER A 4 -7.10 -1.63 3.96
C SER A 4 -6.18 -2.04 5.12
N GLY A 5 -6.74 -2.80 6.07
CA GLY A 5 -6.05 -3.16 7.32
C GLY A 5 -4.86 -4.11 7.15
N LYS A 6 -4.70 -4.74 5.98
CA LYS A 6 -3.57 -5.64 5.72
C LYS A 6 -2.24 -4.91 5.55
N ILE A 7 -2.27 -3.59 5.28
CA ILE A 7 -1.08 -2.75 5.28
C ILE A 7 -0.38 -2.83 6.65
N ASP A 8 -1.17 -2.74 7.73
CA ASP A 8 -0.68 -2.87 9.11
C ASP A 8 -0.05 -4.25 9.36
N TRP A 9 -0.74 -5.34 8.95
CA TRP A 9 -0.23 -6.71 9.14
C TRP A 9 1.09 -6.96 8.39
N ALA A 10 1.20 -6.44 7.16
CA ALA A 10 2.41 -6.53 6.37
C ALA A 10 3.56 -5.76 7.03
N CYS A 11 3.28 -4.55 7.52
CA CYS A 11 4.25 -3.73 8.23
C CYS A 11 4.70 -4.35 9.57
N HIS A 12 3.79 -4.95 10.35
CA HIS A 12 4.15 -5.72 11.55
C HIS A 12 5.09 -6.88 11.25
N SER A 13 4.99 -7.48 10.06
CA SER A 13 5.86 -8.55 9.59
C SER A 13 7.16 -8.04 8.94
N ASN A 14 7.36 -6.72 8.87
CA ASN A 14 8.41 -6.05 8.08
C ASN A 14 8.44 -6.52 6.61
N ASP A 15 7.26 -6.81 6.05
CA ASP A 15 7.11 -7.31 4.69
C ASP A 15 6.80 -6.18 3.70
N ILE A 16 7.85 -5.49 3.25
CA ILE A 16 7.70 -4.34 2.35
C ILE A 16 7.08 -4.68 1.00
N ALA A 17 7.29 -5.90 0.48
CA ALA A 17 6.71 -6.30 -0.80
C ALA A 17 5.18 -6.43 -0.69
N THR A 18 4.70 -7.04 0.40
CA THR A 18 3.25 -7.12 0.67
C THR A 18 2.68 -5.76 1.04
N ALA A 19 3.36 -4.95 1.84
CA ALA A 19 2.88 -3.62 2.22
C ALA A 19 2.67 -2.71 0.98
N VAL A 20 3.62 -2.69 0.04
CA VAL A 20 3.48 -1.94 -1.22
C VAL A 20 2.33 -2.46 -2.07
N ALA A 21 2.13 -3.78 -2.12
CA ALA A 21 1.03 -4.40 -2.85
C ALA A 21 -0.34 -3.99 -2.27
N GLU A 22 -0.50 -4.04 -0.95
CA GLU A 22 -1.74 -3.67 -0.26
C GLU A 22 -2.02 -2.15 -0.35
N ILE A 23 -0.99 -1.30 -0.34
CA ILE A 23 -1.12 0.14 -0.63
C ILE A 23 -1.64 0.38 -2.05
N ALA A 24 -1.14 -0.39 -3.03
CA ALA A 24 -1.61 -0.27 -4.41
C ALA A 24 -3.06 -0.75 -4.58
N GLU A 25 -3.43 -1.87 -3.93
CA GLU A 25 -4.83 -2.32 -3.92
C GLU A 25 -5.75 -1.30 -3.24
N PHE A 26 -5.29 -0.62 -2.18
CA PHE A 26 -6.03 0.48 -1.56
C PHE A 26 -6.16 1.69 -2.50
N ASN A 27 -5.11 2.02 -3.26
CA ASN A 27 -5.17 3.07 -4.28
C ASN A 27 -6.21 2.76 -5.37
N ASP A 28 -6.28 1.53 -5.86
CA ASP A 28 -7.30 1.11 -6.85
C ASP A 28 -8.73 1.30 -6.29
N ALA A 29 -8.94 1.04 -5.00
CA ALA A 29 -10.22 1.28 -4.34
C ALA A 29 -10.53 2.78 -4.21
N VAL A 30 -9.54 3.61 -3.85
CA VAL A 30 -9.69 5.07 -3.78
C VAL A 30 -10.01 5.64 -5.16
N GLU A 31 -9.30 5.22 -6.21
CA GLU A 31 -9.53 5.64 -7.59
C GLU A 31 -10.97 5.31 -8.03
N THR A 32 -11.45 4.12 -7.69
CA THR A 32 -12.84 3.71 -7.96
C THR A 32 -13.86 4.66 -7.31
N VAL A 33 -13.64 5.04 -6.05
CA VAL A 33 -14.54 5.94 -5.31
C VAL A 33 -14.48 7.37 -5.87
N VAL A 34 -13.29 7.86 -6.19
CA VAL A 34 -13.10 9.18 -6.79
C VAL A 34 -13.81 9.26 -8.13
N GLU A 35 -13.65 8.26 -8.99
CA GLU A 35 -14.28 8.24 -10.32
C GLU A 35 -15.81 8.13 -10.22
N LEU A 36 -16.32 7.37 -9.25
CA LEU A 36 -17.75 7.25 -8.98
C LEU A 36 -18.38 8.57 -8.55
N LEU A 37 -17.66 9.37 -7.75
CA LEU A 37 -18.17 10.60 -7.14
C LEU A 37 -17.73 11.88 -7.85
N LYS A 38 -17.00 11.78 -8.96
CA LYS A 38 -16.39 12.94 -9.65
C LYS A 38 -17.36 14.06 -10.04
N ASN A 39 -18.63 13.72 -10.25
CA ASN A 39 -19.68 14.65 -10.66
C ASN A 39 -20.68 14.97 -9.53
N GLU A 40 -20.41 14.54 -8.29
CA GLU A 40 -21.27 14.73 -7.13
C GLU A 40 -20.78 15.92 -6.28
N PRO A 41 -21.34 17.13 -6.45
CA PRO A 41 -20.79 18.36 -5.85
C PRO A 41 -20.96 18.46 -4.33
N ASP A 42 -21.80 17.61 -3.71
CA ASP A 42 -22.10 17.62 -2.28
C ASP A 42 -21.46 16.42 -1.53
N THR A 43 -20.26 16.01 -1.96
CA THR A 43 -19.55 14.87 -1.35
C THR A 43 -18.13 15.24 -0.93
N LEU A 44 -17.76 14.86 0.30
CA LEU A 44 -16.40 14.98 0.83
C LEU A 44 -15.78 13.60 1.00
N ILE A 45 -14.62 13.38 0.38
CA ILE A 45 -13.82 12.18 0.55
C ILE A 45 -12.65 12.51 1.49
N ILE A 46 -12.51 11.75 2.57
CA ILE A 46 -11.37 11.82 3.49
C ILE A 46 -10.63 10.49 3.42
N VAL A 47 -9.34 10.56 3.10
CA VAL A 47 -8.41 9.43 3.13
C VAL A 47 -7.39 9.72 4.21
N THR A 48 -7.21 8.79 5.15
CA THR A 48 -6.28 8.95 6.26
C THR A 48 -5.78 7.58 6.73
N ALA A 49 -4.74 7.61 7.56
CA ALA A 49 -4.28 6.46 8.32
C ALA A 49 -4.66 6.66 9.78
N ASP A 50 -4.91 5.57 10.48
CA ASP A 50 -5.12 5.55 11.93
C ASP A 50 -3.80 5.69 12.69
N HIS A 51 -2.74 5.01 12.22
CA HIS A 51 -1.37 5.16 12.71
C HIS A 51 -0.31 4.69 11.69
N GLU A 52 0.96 4.81 12.07
CA GLU A 52 2.08 4.17 11.37
C GLU A 52 2.40 2.82 12.02
N THR A 53 2.95 1.89 11.23
CA THR A 53 3.39 0.58 11.72
C THR A 53 4.76 0.23 11.14
N GLY A 54 5.71 -0.14 12.01
CA GLY A 54 7.00 -0.69 11.61
C GLY A 54 8.13 0.32 11.42
N SER A 55 7.89 1.62 11.61
CA SER A 55 8.86 2.70 11.38
C SER A 55 9.52 2.58 9.99
N LEU A 56 8.71 2.38 8.95
CA LEU A 56 9.19 2.09 7.61
C LEU A 56 10.12 3.21 7.11
N SER A 57 11.34 2.81 6.71
CA SER A 57 12.32 3.71 6.11
C SER A 57 12.81 3.17 4.77
N LEU A 58 13.04 4.06 3.81
CA LEU A 58 13.64 3.73 2.51
C LEU A 58 15.11 3.32 2.62
N SER A 59 15.77 3.67 3.73
CA SER A 59 17.16 3.30 3.98
C SER A 59 17.53 3.29 5.46
N SER A 60 18.49 2.45 5.84
CA SER A 60 18.93 2.35 7.24
C SER A 60 20.21 3.14 7.54
N LYS A 61 20.98 3.56 6.53
CA LYS A 61 22.30 4.20 6.72
C LYS A 61 22.64 5.23 5.65
N GLU A 62 22.63 4.81 4.39
CA GLU A 62 22.87 5.68 3.24
C GLU A 62 21.54 5.92 2.52
N TYR A 63 21.30 7.11 1.97
CA TYR A 63 20.12 7.43 1.15
C TYR A 63 20.11 6.64 -0.18
N ARG A 64 19.93 5.32 -0.09
CA ARG A 64 19.96 4.40 -1.21
C ARG A 64 18.89 3.34 -1.03
N PHE A 65 17.97 3.31 -1.99
CA PHE A 65 16.91 2.31 -2.08
C PHE A 65 17.32 1.22 -3.06
N PHE A 66 17.00 -0.04 -2.76
CA PHE A 66 17.34 -1.20 -3.59
C PHE A 66 16.07 -1.93 -4.04
N PRO A 67 15.43 -1.50 -5.13
CA PRO A 67 14.18 -2.10 -5.63
C PRO A 67 14.31 -3.59 -5.92
N GLU A 68 15.49 -4.02 -6.37
CA GLU A 68 15.78 -5.43 -6.72
C GLU A 68 15.55 -6.36 -5.53
N LYS A 69 15.86 -5.90 -4.31
CA LYS A 69 15.72 -6.70 -3.08
C LYS A 69 14.25 -6.87 -2.71
N VAL A 70 13.43 -5.83 -2.91
CA VAL A 70 11.98 -5.88 -2.70
C VAL A 70 11.33 -6.87 -3.65
N LYS A 71 11.74 -6.87 -4.93
CA LYS A 71 11.23 -7.84 -5.93
C LYS A 71 11.58 -9.29 -5.60
N GLN A 72 12.66 -9.54 -4.86
CA GLN A 72 13.12 -10.89 -4.49
C GLN A 72 12.48 -11.44 -3.22
N GLN A 73 11.69 -10.64 -2.50
CA GLN A 73 11.11 -11.01 -1.21
C GLN A 73 10.04 -12.08 -1.37
N LYS A 74 10.35 -13.29 -0.90
CA LYS A 74 9.48 -14.48 -0.99
C LYS A 74 8.52 -14.54 0.20
N ASN A 75 7.50 -13.71 0.21
CA ASN A 75 6.27 -13.93 0.96
C ASN A 75 5.21 -13.07 0.31
N PHE A 76 4.29 -13.72 -0.39
CA PHE A 76 3.33 -13.05 -1.27
C PHE A 76 1.94 -13.48 -0.80
N CYS A 77 1.35 -12.71 0.11
CA CYS A 77 -0.04 -12.95 0.52
C CYS A 77 -1.03 -12.52 -0.57
N CYS A 78 -0.64 -11.59 -1.45
CA CYS A 78 -1.46 -11.18 -2.59
C CYS A 78 -1.41 -12.23 -3.70
N THR A 79 -2.39 -13.13 -3.80
CA THR A 79 -2.44 -14.13 -4.89
C THR A 79 -2.50 -13.50 -6.30
N ASN A 80 -2.73 -12.17 -6.42
CA ASN A 80 -2.97 -11.48 -7.68
C ASN A 80 -2.36 -10.08 -7.87
N CYS A 81 -1.39 -9.64 -7.07
CA CYS A 81 -0.84 -8.28 -7.23
C CYS A 81 -0.10 -8.09 -8.56
N LYS A 82 -0.51 -7.07 -9.34
CA LYS A 82 0.00 -6.74 -10.69
C LYS A 82 1.39 -6.08 -10.68
N ILE A 83 1.82 -5.53 -9.55
CA ILE A 83 3.05 -4.71 -9.45
C ILE A 83 4.32 -5.57 -9.44
N VAL A 84 4.27 -6.77 -8.85
CA VAL A 84 5.45 -7.66 -8.75
C VAL A 84 5.63 -8.53 -10.00
N LYS A 85 4.62 -8.60 -10.88
CA LYS A 85 4.66 -9.41 -12.13
C LYS A 85 5.21 -8.66 -13.35
N LYS A 86 5.73 -7.44 -13.21
CA LYS A 86 6.36 -6.65 -14.30
C LYS A 86 7.85 -6.38 -14.05
#